data_AF-A0A3M1SE67-F1
#
_entry.id   AF-A0A3M1SE67-F1
#
_cell.length_a   1.000
_cell.length_b   1.000
_cell.length_c   1.000
_cell.angle_alpha   90.00
_cell.angle_beta   90.00
_cell.angle_gamma   90.00
#
_symmetry.space_group_name_H-M   'P 1'
#
loop_
_entity.id
_entity.type
_entity.pdbx_description
1 polymer ?
#
loop_
_entity_poly.entity_id
_entity_poly.type
_entity_poly.pdbx_seq_one_letter_code
_entity_poly.pdbx_strand_id
1 'polypeptide(L)'
;MKVKIFLSILTTVALALTLGLIYAYYVEPRRLVVRHLDLKVKNWNPALNNLRIAVLSDIHAGSNYVTEARLRQIVELTNQAQPDLIVMLGDFISPNGEEFEL
;
A
#
# COMPACT_ATOMS: atom_id res chain seq x y z
N MET A 1 -4.33 45.09 13.71
CA MET A 1 -4.83 43.81 14.28
C MET A 1 -5.21 42.78 13.20
N LYS A 2 -6.02 43.16 12.18
CA LYS A 2 -6.46 42.26 11.10
C LYS A 2 -5.33 41.62 10.27
N VAL A 3 -4.27 42.37 9.96
CA VAL A 3 -3.11 41.87 9.17
C VAL A 3 -2.33 40.76 9.89
N LYS A 4 -2.11 40.89 11.20
CA LYS A 4 -1.40 39.86 12.00
C LYS A 4 -2.19 38.55 12.07
N ILE A 5 -3.52 38.65 12.19
CA ILE A 5 -4.41 37.48 12.17
C ILE A 5 -4.38 36.80 10.78
N PHE A 6 -4.46 37.58 9.70
CA PHE A 6 -4.38 37.06 8.34
C PHE A 6 -3.05 36.34 8.06
N LEU A 7 -1.91 36.92 8.47
CA LEU A 7 -0.59 36.29 8.34
C LEU A 7 -0.48 35.00 9.14
N SER A 8 -1.04 34.96 10.35
CA SER A 8 -1.08 33.74 11.18
C SER A 8 -1.88 32.61 10.52
N ILE A 9 -3.03 32.94 9.94
CA ILE A 9 -3.84 31.95 9.19
C ILE A 9 -3.07 31.45 7.97
N LEU A 10 -2.48 32.35 7.18
CA LEU A 10 -1.74 31.98 5.97
C LEU A 10 -0.54 31.06 6.30
N THR A 11 0.22 31.39 7.33
CA THR A 11 1.36 30.57 7.78
C THR A 11 0.91 29.20 8.30
N THR A 12 -0.21 29.13 9.03
CA THR A 12 -0.79 27.87 9.49
C THR A 12 -1.23 26.98 8.32
N VAL A 13 -1.90 27.56 7.32
CA VAL A 13 -2.32 26.83 6.12
C VAL A 13 -1.11 26.35 5.33
N ALA A 14 -0.11 27.20 5.11
CA ALA A 14 1.11 26.83 4.42
C ALA A 14 1.84 25.67 5.13
N LEU A 15 1.96 25.74 6.46
CA LEU A 15 2.58 24.69 7.25
C LEU A 15 1.80 23.36 7.14
N ALA A 16 0.47 23.40 7.25
CA ALA A 16 -0.37 22.21 7.13
C ALA A 16 -0.22 21.54 5.76
N LEU A 17 -0.17 22.34 4.68
CA LEU A 17 0.06 21.83 3.33
C LEU A 17 1.46 21.21 3.19
N THR A 18 2.50 21.86 3.71
CA THR A 18 3.87 21.32 3.68
C THR A 18 3.95 19.99 4.42
N LEU A 19 3.36 19.89 5.62
CA LEU A 19 3.31 18.65 6.38
C LEU A 19 2.53 17.56 5.65
N GLY A 20 1.40 17.91 5.02
CA GLY A 20 0.62 17.00 4.19
C GLY A 20 1.43 16.44 3.01
N LEU A 21 2.20 17.28 2.31
CA LEU A 21 3.06 16.85 1.21
C LEU A 21 4.21 15.94 1.69
N ILE A 22 4.82 16.27 2.82
CA ILE A 22 5.86 15.41 3.42
C ILE A 22 5.28 14.04 3.77
N TYR A 23 4.09 14.00 4.37
CA TYR A 23 3.41 12.75 4.70
C TYR A 23 3.09 11.93 3.44
N ALA A 24 2.46 12.56 2.43
CA ALA A 24 2.07 11.91 1.19
C ALA A 24 3.27 11.35 0.41
N TYR A 25 4.43 12.01 0.45
CA TYR A 25 5.60 11.56 -0.26
C TYR A 25 6.40 10.49 0.51
N TYR A 26 6.56 10.65 1.84
CA TYR A 26 7.49 9.81 2.61
C TYR A 26 6.82 8.74 3.47
N VAL A 27 5.58 8.96 3.93
CA VAL A 27 4.93 8.07 4.90
C VAL A 27 3.96 7.14 4.19
N GLU A 28 3.05 7.70 3.40
CA GLU A 28 2.00 6.91 2.72
C GLU A 28 2.57 5.79 1.82
N PRO A 29 3.55 6.03 0.93
CA PRO A 29 4.05 4.98 0.03
C PRO A 29 4.79 3.87 0.78
N ARG A 30 5.37 4.19 1.94
CA ARG A 30 6.12 3.23 2.76
C ARG A 30 5.22 2.38 3.65
N ARG A 31 3.94 2.71 3.77
CA ARG A 31 3.02 1.96 4.63
C ARG A 31 2.55 0.69 3.92
N LEU A 32 2.92 -0.47 4.46
CA LEU A 32 2.37 -1.77 4.05
C LEU A 32 1.20 -2.12 4.99
N VAL A 33 0.03 -2.39 4.42
CA VAL A 33 -1.19 -2.72 5.18
C VAL A 33 -1.82 -3.97 4.59
N VAL A 34 -2.03 -4.99 5.42
CA VAL A 34 -2.83 -6.17 5.04
C VAL A 34 -4.30 -5.84 5.26
N ARG A 35 -5.14 -6.06 4.24
CA ARG A 35 -6.58 -5.87 4.32
C ARG A 35 -7.29 -7.22 4.23
N HIS A 36 -8.15 -7.49 5.20
CA HIS A 36 -9.02 -8.67 5.20
C HIS A 36 -10.44 -8.23 4.83
N LEU A 37 -11.04 -8.89 3.83
CA LEU A 37 -12.37 -8.58 3.34
C LEU A 37 -13.20 -9.86 3.28
N ASP A 38 -14.31 -9.88 4.03
CA ASP A 38 -15.29 -10.96 3.94
C ASP A 38 -16.27 -10.67 2.80
N LEU A 39 -16.18 -11.43 1.73
CA LEU A 39 -17.02 -11.26 0.55
C LEU A 39 -18.28 -12.14 0.64
N LYS A 40 -19.46 -11.53 0.46
CA LYS A 40 -20.73 -12.24 0.31
C LYS A 40 -21.07 -12.33 -1.17
N VAL A 41 -20.76 -13.47 -1.79
CA VAL A 41 -21.01 -13.71 -3.21
C VAL A 41 -22.39 -14.36 -3.39
N LYS A 42 -23.22 -13.81 -4.29
CA LYS A 42 -24.53 -14.38 -4.61
C LYS A 42 -24.35 -15.76 -5.25
N ASN A 43 -25.15 -16.73 -4.83
CA ASN A 43 -25.08 -18.13 -5.30
C ASN A 43 -23.70 -18.78 -5.09
N TRP A 44 -22.97 -18.37 -4.05
CA TRP A 44 -21.70 -19.00 -3.68
C TRP A 44 -21.89 -20.49 -3.38
N ASN A 45 -20.98 -21.33 -3.87
CA ASN A 45 -21.01 -22.75 -3.56
C ASN A 45 -20.69 -22.95 -2.07
N PRO A 46 -21.61 -23.52 -1.25
CA PRO A 46 -21.36 -23.72 0.18
C PRO A 46 -20.14 -24.59 0.50
N ALA A 47 -19.71 -25.45 -0.43
CA ALA A 47 -18.50 -26.25 -0.30
C ALA A 47 -17.20 -25.41 -0.29
N LEU A 48 -17.26 -24.17 -0.79
CA LEU A 48 -16.14 -23.21 -0.80
C LEU A 48 -16.26 -22.17 0.32
N ASN A 49 -17.14 -22.39 1.30
CA ASN A 49 -17.22 -21.49 2.46
C ASN A 49 -15.88 -21.47 3.20
N ASN A 50 -15.50 -20.28 3.68
CA ASN A 50 -14.22 -20.01 4.34
C ASN A 50 -12.98 -20.14 3.43
N LEU A 51 -13.15 -20.25 2.10
CA LEU A 51 -12.03 -20.17 1.17
C LEU A 51 -11.29 -18.84 1.36
N ARG A 52 -10.01 -18.91 1.70
CA ARG A 52 -9.13 -17.75 1.89
C ARG A 52 -8.29 -17.53 0.64
N ILE A 53 -8.43 -16.36 0.05
CA ILE A 53 -7.68 -15.98 -1.14
C ILE A 53 -6.77 -14.80 -0.80
N ALA A 54 -5.47 -14.97 -1.00
CA ALA A 54 -4.53 -13.86 -1.02
C ALA A 54 -4.46 -13.29 -2.44
N VAL A 55 -4.64 -11.98 -2.57
CA VAL A 55 -4.61 -11.27 -3.86
C VAL A 55 -3.42 -10.32 -3.85
N LEU A 56 -2.52 -10.48 -4.82
CA LEU A 56 -1.32 -9.66 -4.98
C LEU A 56 -1.35 -8.99 -6.37
N SER A 57 -1.11 -7.68 -6.41
CA SER A 57 -1.07 -6.90 -7.66
C SER A 57 -0.22 -5.64 -7.47
N ASP A 58 0.16 -5.00 -8.58
CA ASP A 58 0.74 -3.64 -8.63
C ASP A 58 1.92 -3.46 -7.67
N ILE A 59 2.72 -4.52 -7.54
CA ILE A 59 3.87 -4.53 -6.62
C ILE A 59 4.89 -3.50 -7.09
N HIS A 60 5.09 -3.33 -8.40
CA HIS A 60 6.10 -2.44 -8.99
C HIS A 60 7.47 -2.55 -8.30
N ALA A 61 7.95 -3.78 -8.17
CA ALA A 61 9.27 -4.13 -7.64
C ALA A 61 10.37 -3.31 -8.35
N GLY A 62 11.28 -2.75 -7.57
CA GLY A 62 12.36 -1.89 -8.05
C GLY A 62 12.00 -0.41 -8.11
N SER A 63 10.74 -0.04 -7.88
CA SER A 63 10.36 1.37 -7.72
C SER A 63 10.92 1.97 -6.41
N ASN A 64 10.96 3.30 -6.33
CA ASN A 64 11.53 4.09 -5.22
C ASN A 64 11.19 3.64 -3.79
N TYR A 65 10.07 2.94 -3.59
CA TYR A 65 9.59 2.50 -2.27
C TYR A 65 9.40 0.99 -2.15
N VAL A 66 9.70 0.21 -3.19
CA VAL A 66 9.50 -1.25 -3.24
C VAL A 66 10.84 -1.96 -3.37
N THR A 67 11.53 -2.00 -2.23
CA THR A 67 12.82 -2.66 -2.06
C THR A 67 12.66 -4.17 -1.92
N GLU A 68 13.76 -4.90 -2.05
CA GLU A 68 13.79 -6.35 -1.83
C GLU A 68 13.30 -6.73 -0.42
N ALA A 69 13.71 -5.99 0.60
CA ALA A 69 13.25 -6.19 1.97
C ALA A 69 11.72 -6.07 2.09
N ARG A 70 11.11 -5.12 1.37
CA ARG A 70 9.66 -4.98 1.32
C ARG A 70 8.99 -6.15 0.61
N LEU A 71 9.58 -6.65 -0.48
CA LEU A 71 9.08 -7.85 -1.16
C LEU A 71 9.10 -9.06 -0.23
N ARG A 72 10.19 -9.27 0.51
CA ARG A 72 10.29 -10.33 1.52
C ARG A 72 9.22 -10.20 2.59
N GLN A 73 8.96 -8.98 3.06
CA GLN A 73 7.88 -8.71 4.02
C GLN A 73 6.50 -9.02 3.44
N ILE A 74 6.24 -8.68 2.16
CA ILE A 74 4.97 -9.02 1.48
C ILE A 74 4.79 -10.54 1.40
N VAL A 75 5.83 -11.27 1.02
CA VAL A 75 5.82 -12.75 0.98
C VAL A 75 5.56 -13.34 2.36
N GLU A 76 6.24 -12.84 3.38
CA GLU A 76 6.08 -13.30 4.77
C GLU A 76 4.64 -13.08 5.26
N LEU A 77 4.11 -11.87 5.12
CA LEU A 77 2.73 -11.54 5.52
C LEU A 77 1.69 -12.36 4.74
N THR A 78 1.94 -12.61 3.45
CA THR A 78 1.05 -13.44 2.61
C THR A 78 1.01 -14.87 3.13
N ASN A 79 2.17 -15.46 3.43
CA ASN A 79 2.25 -16.82 3.97
C ASN A 79 1.64 -16.91 5.38
N GLN A 80 1.87 -15.92 6.23
CA GLN A 80 1.28 -15.85 7.58
C GLN A 80 -0.26 -15.76 7.54
N ALA A 81 -0.84 -15.22 6.48
CA ALA A 81 -2.29 -15.17 6.30
C ALA A 81 -2.93 -16.55 6.02
N GLN A 82 -2.11 -17.59 5.78
CA GLN A 82 -2.55 -18.97 5.49
C GLN A 82 -3.68 -19.03 4.44
N PRO A 83 -3.48 -18.47 3.23
CA PRO A 83 -4.46 -18.56 2.16
C PRO A 83 -4.51 -19.98 1.57
N ASP A 84 -5.70 -20.39 1.12
CA ASP A 84 -5.88 -21.61 0.34
C ASP A 84 -5.47 -21.41 -1.13
N LEU A 85 -5.57 -20.17 -1.62
CA LEU A 85 -5.23 -19.77 -2.98
C LEU A 85 -4.52 -18.42 -2.98
N ILE A 86 -3.42 -18.32 -3.73
CA ILE A 86 -2.74 -17.06 -4.01
C ILE A 86 -3.00 -16.70 -5.48
N VAL A 87 -3.52 -15.50 -5.71
CA VAL A 87 -3.77 -14.97 -7.06
C VAL A 87 -2.89 -13.75 -7.28
N MET A 88 -2.18 -13.74 -8.41
CA MET A 88 -1.30 -12.64 -8.80
C MET A 88 -1.87 -11.97 -10.06
N LEU A 89 -2.20 -10.67 -9.98
CA LEU A 89 -3.02 -9.99 -10.99
C LEU A 89 -2.23 -9.10 -11.98
N GLY A 90 -0.92 -8.89 -11.79
CA GLY A 90 -0.07 -8.14 -12.72
C GLY A 90 0.71 -7.00 -12.07
N ASP A 91 1.41 -6.23 -12.91
CA ASP A 91 2.20 -5.04 -12.55
C ASP A 91 3.25 -5.28 -11.45
N PHE A 92 4.01 -6.37 -11.61
CA PHE A 92 4.99 -6.79 -10.61
C PHE A 92 6.30 -6.01 -10.64
N ILE A 93 6.71 -5.47 -11.79
CA ILE A 93 8.03 -4.86 -12.00
C ILE A 93 7.86 -3.40 -12.41
N SER A 94 8.66 -2.51 -11.84
CA SER A 94 8.71 -1.12 -12.27
C SER A 94 9.60 -0.98 -13.51
N PRO A 95 9.17 -0.27 -14.56
CA PRO A 95 9.97 -0.09 -15.78
C PRO A 95 11.26 0.71 -15.56
N ASN A 96 11.36 1.43 -14.45
CA ASN A 96 12.51 2.28 -14.09
C ASN A 96 13.32 1.70 -12.93
N GLY A 97 13.10 0.43 -12.57
CA GLY A 97 13.66 -0.13 -11.35
C GLY A 97 15.18 -0.31 -11.42
N GLU A 98 15.90 0.07 -10.37
CA GLU A 98 17.25 -0.42 -10.14
C GLU A 98 17.19 -1.96 -10.17
N GLU A 99 18.08 -2.60 -10.93
CA GLU A 99 18.20 -4.06 -10.91
C GLU A 99 18.42 -4.50 -9.46
N PHE A 100 17.62 -5.43 -8.99
CA PHE A 100 17.93 -6.11 -7.74
C PHE A 100 19.28 -6.81 -7.94
N GLU A 101 20.32 -6.39 -7.21
CA GLU A 101 21.55 -7.18 -7.10
C GLU A 101 21.17 -8.50 -6.41
N LEU A 102 20.95 -9.54 -7.21
CA LEU A 102 20.65 -10.91 -6.77
C LEU A 102 21.92 -11.66 -6.38
#